data_AF-A0A7X7UR05-F1
#
_entry.id   AF-A0A7X7UR05-F1
#
_cell.length_a   1.000
_cell.length_b   1.000
_cell.length_c   1.000
_cell.angle_alpha   90.00
_cell.angle_beta   90.00
_cell.angle_gamma   90.00
#
_symmetry.space_group_name_H-M   'P 1'
#
loop_
_entity.id
_entity.type
_entity.pdbx_description
1 polymer ?
#
loop_
_entity_poly.entity_id
_entity_poly.type
_entity_poly.pdbx_seq_one_letter_code
_entity_poly.pdbx_strand_id
1 'polypeptide(L)' 'THIMNLVEKICDRVGIILDGKLVLTDSVENVLAKNPGKDIEDVFFAIFNEVNHEKH' A
#
# COMPACT_ATOMS: atom_id res chain seq x y z
N THR A 1 5.86 -9.60 -2.16
CA THR A 1 6.43 -10.13 -0.90
C THR A 1 5.54 -9.64 0.23
N HIS A 2 5.19 -10.50 1.18
CA HIS A 2 4.41 -10.10 2.37
C HIS A 2 5.27 -9.39 3.43
N ILE A 3 6.56 -9.17 3.15
CA ILE A 3 7.50 -8.49 4.03
C ILE A 3 7.56 -7.01 3.59
N MET A 4 6.65 -6.19 4.12
CA MET A 4 6.51 -4.77 3.76
C MET A 4 7.78 -3.95 4.01
N ASN A 5 8.51 -4.23 5.09
CA ASN A 5 9.76 -3.52 5.45
C ASN A 5 10.89 -3.72 4.41
N LEU A 6 10.82 -4.80 3.61
CA LEU A 6 11.78 -5.01 2.51
C LEU A 6 11.43 -4.16 1.27
N VAL A 7 10.14 -3.90 1.06
CA VAL A 7 9.65 -3.12 -0.08
C VAL A 7 10.12 -1.67 0.04
N GLU A 8 10.07 -1.10 1.24
CA GLU A 8 10.54 0.27 1.47
C GLU A 8 12.04 0.48 1.22
N LYS A 9 12.86 -0.56 1.45
CA LYS A 9 14.32 -0.44 1.35
C LYS A 9 14.88 -0.75 -0.02
N ILE A 10 14.16 -1.51 -0.84
CA ILE A 10 14.70 -2.09 -2.08
C ILE A 10 13.86 -1.72 -3.31
N CYS A 11 12.58 -1.38 -3.14
CA CYS A 11 11.70 -1.14 -4.28
C CYS A 11 11.54 0.35 -4.57
N ASP A 12 11.71 0.74 -5.84
CA ASP A 12 11.40 2.09 -6.30
C ASP A 12 9.89 2.31 -6.45
N ARG A 13 9.14 1.23 -6.68
CA ARG A 13 7.71 1.23 -6.99
C ARG A 13 6.96 0.14 -6.24
N VAL A 14 5.74 0.46 -5.83
CA VAL A 14 4.84 -0.44 -5.11
C VAL A 14 3.48 -0.48 -5.80
N GLY A 15 2.94 -1.69 -5.92
CA GLY A 15 1.57 -1.92 -6.39
C GLY A 15 0.81 -2.75 -5.36
N ILE A 16 -0.40 -2.31 -5.02
CA ILE A 16 -1.30 -3.02 -4.11
C ILE A 16 -2.39 -3.68 -4.94
N ILE A 17 -2.46 -5.00 -4.85
CA ILE A 17 -3.47 -5.83 -5.53
C ILE A 17 -4.40 -6.40 -4.46
N LEU A 18 -5.68 -6.12 -4.59
CA LEU A 18 -6.75 -6.65 -3.74
C LEU A 18 -7.80 -7.31 -4.61
N ASP A 19 -8.24 -8.52 -4.25
CA ASP A 19 -9.25 -9.29 -4.99
C ASP A 19 -8.96 -9.41 -6.51
N GLY A 20 -7.68 -9.57 -6.86
CA GLY A 20 -7.22 -9.66 -8.25
C GLY A 20 -7.23 -8.34 -9.03
N LYS A 21 -7.55 -7.20 -8.39
CA LYS A 21 -7.52 -5.86 -8.99
C LYS A 21 -6.36 -5.04 -8.43
N LEU A 22 -5.69 -4.31 -9.31
CA LEU A 22 -4.67 -3.35 -8.95
C LEU A 22 -5.35 -2.07 -8.44
N VAL A 23 -5.28 -1.83 -7.14
CA VAL A 23 -5.99 -0.71 -6.48
C VAL A 23 -5.08 0.51 -6.34
N LEU A 24 -3.77 0.28 -6.20
CA LEU A 24 -2.76 1.32 -6.11
C LEU A 24 -1.54 0.91 -6.93
N THR A 25 -0.94 1.86 -7.64
CA THR A 25 0.41 1.71 -8.21
C THR A 25 1.06 3.07 -8.27
N ASP A 26 2.15 3.23 -7.54
CA ASP A 26 2.91 4.47 -7.48
C ASP A 26 4.37 4.17 -7.06
N SER A 27 5.24 5.19 -7.05
CA SER A 27 6.58 5.04 -6.45
C SER A 27 6.50 5.02 -4.92
N VAL A 28 7.37 4.25 -4.27
CA VAL A 28 7.40 4.13 -2.80
C VAL A 28 7.52 5.50 -2.14
N GLU A 29 8.41 6.35 -2.66
CA GLU A 29 8.57 7.73 -2.20
C GLU A 29 7.28 8.55 -2.28
N ASN A 30 6.52 8.41 -3.37
CA ASN A 30 5.30 9.18 -3.57
C ASN A 30 4.17 8.69 -2.67
N VAL A 31 4.10 7.37 -2.41
CA VAL A 31 3.18 6.78 -1.45
C VAL A 31 3.45 7.29 -0.04
N LEU A 32 4.73 7.29 0.38
CA LEU A 32 5.15 7.80 1.68
C LEU A 32 4.98 9.32 1.79
N ALA A 33 5.25 10.07 0.72
CA ALA A 33 5.05 11.52 0.69
C ALA A 33 3.57 11.92 0.83
N LYS A 34 2.67 11.14 0.22
CA LYS A 34 1.21 11.31 0.37
C LYS A 34 0.70 10.92 1.75
N ASN A 35 1.44 10.10 2.48
CA ASN A 35 1.06 9.57 3.79
C ASN A 35 2.17 9.82 4.82
N PRO A 36 2.41 11.09 5.21
CA PRO A 36 3.50 11.43 6.12
C PRO A 36 3.32 10.73 7.48
N GLY A 37 4.36 10.03 7.92
CA GLY A 37 4.37 9.30 9.20
C GLY A 37 3.65 7.96 9.18
N LYS A 38 3.34 7.42 8.00
CA LYS A 38 2.79 6.08 7.80
C LYS A 38 3.72 5.25 6.94
N ASP A 39 3.80 3.97 7.27
CA ASP A 39 4.60 3.01 6.52
C ASP A 39 3.75 2.36 5.41
N ILE A 40 4.37 1.64 4.48
CA ILE A 40 3.66 0.93 3.39
C ILE A 40 2.60 -0.04 3.96
N GLU A 41 2.86 -0.61 5.13
CA GLU A 41 1.90 -1.46 5.84
C GLU A 41 0.65 -0.70 6.27
N ASP A 42 0.79 0.51 6.83
CA ASP A 42 -0.35 1.35 7.21
C ASP A 42 -1.16 1.80 5.98
N VAL A 43 -0.48 2.13 4.89
CA VAL A 43 -1.13 2.48 3.62
C VAL A 43 -1.92 1.28 3.08
N PHE A 44 -1.33 0.08 3.14
CA PHE A 44 -2.01 -1.14 2.77
C PHE A 44 -3.25 -1.39 3.63
N PHE A 45 -3.15 -1.28 4.95
CA PHE A 45 -4.29 -1.46 5.85
C PHE A 45 -5.39 -0.41 5.63
N ALA A 46 -5.03 0.84 5.35
CA ALA A 46 -6.00 1.88 5.03
C ALA A 46 -6.82 1.53 3.78
N ILE A 47 -6.15 1.14 2.70
CA ILE A 47 -6.79 0.75 1.43
C ILE A 47 -7.56 -0.56 1.60
N PHE A 48 -6.99 -1.53 2.32
CA PHE A 48 -7.66 -2.78 2.62
C PHE A 48 -8.94 -2.56 3.42
N ASN A 49 -8.91 -1.71 4.45
CA ASN A 49 -10.09 -1.38 5.22
C ASN A 49 -11.12 -0.65 4.36
N GLU A 50 -10.74 0.30 3.52
CA GLU A 50 -11.65 1.00 2.60
C GLU A 50 -12.35 0.03 1.65
N VAL A 51 -11.61 -0.89 1.03
CA VAL A 51 -12.15 -1.88 0.09
C VAL A 51 -13.02 -2.94 0.79
N ASN A 52 -12.72 -3.30 2.04
CA ASN A 52 -13.50 -4.30 2.78
C ASN A 52 -14.67 -3.69 3.58
N HIS A 53 -14.67 -2.38 3.86
CA HIS A 53 -15.74 -1.72 4.61
C HIS A 53 -17.02 -1.47 3.80
N GLU A 54 -17.06 -1.75 2.49
CA GLU A 54 -18.30 -1.72 1.69
C GLU A 54 -19.23 -2.94 1.92
N LYS A 55 -19.00 -3.76 2.95
CA LYS A 55 -19.87 -4.89 3.28
C LYS A 55 -20.29 -4.93 4.77
N HIS A 56 -20.96 -3.89 5.26
CA HIS A 56 -22.00 -4.07 6.29
C HIS A 56 -23.06 -2.99 6.25
#